data_AF-U1QT50-F1
#
_entry.id   AF-U1QT50-F1
#
_cell.length_a   1.000
_cell.length_b   1.000
_cell.length_c   1.000
_cell.angle_alpha   90.00
_cell.angle_beta   90.00
_cell.angle_gamma   90.00
#
_symmetry.space_group_name_H-M   'P 1'
#
loop_
_entity.id
_entity.type
_entity.pdbx_description
1 polymer ?
#
loop_
_entity_poly.entity_id
_entity_poly.type
_entity_poly.pdbx_seq_one_letter_code
_entity_poly.pdbx_strand_id
1 'polypeptide(L)' 'MAEASRDAADDTLATAIGQHVLGEISLGKAAENAGMTRWEFEEILEDAGFDALYGPRSTEELRDEVDVALDLE' A
#
# COMPACT_ATOMS: atom_id res chain seq x y z
N MET A 1 -22.37 6.29 -16.20
CA MET A 1 -21.32 5.33 -16.58
C MET A 1 -19.94 5.81 -16.11
N ALA A 2 -19.51 7.04 -16.44
CA ALA A 2 -18.20 7.57 -16.01
C ALA A 2 -18.05 7.82 -14.50
N GLU A 3 -19.12 8.20 -13.80
CA GLU A 3 -19.10 8.39 -12.34
C GLU A 3 -18.86 7.08 -11.58
N ALA A 4 -19.62 6.02 -11.89
CA ALA A 4 -19.47 4.72 -11.24
C ALA A 4 -18.08 4.08 -11.44
N SER A 5 -17.42 4.34 -12.57
CA SER A 5 -16.04 3.90 -12.78
C SER A 5 -15.01 4.70 -11.98
N ARG A 6 -15.34 5.94 -11.61
CA ARG A 6 -14.49 6.79 -10.77
C ARG A 6 -14.61 6.40 -9.31
N ASP A 7 -15.84 6.17 -8.82
CA ASP A 7 -16.07 5.68 -7.45
C ASP A 7 -15.35 4.35 -7.21
N ALA A 8 -15.43 3.42 -8.17
CA ALA A 8 -14.72 2.14 -8.06
C ALA A 8 -13.18 2.28 -8.06
N ALA A 9 -12.64 3.27 -8.78
CA ALA A 9 -11.20 3.55 -8.78
C ALA A 9 -10.77 4.17 -7.44
N ASP A 10 -11.56 5.08 -6.89
CA ASP A 10 -11.32 5.71 -5.59
C ASP A 10 -11.41 4.68 -4.45
N ASP A 11 -12.39 3.76 -4.49
CA ASP A 11 -12.51 2.65 -3.53
C ASP A 11 -11.31 1.68 -3.59
N THR A 12 -10.82 1.40 -4.80
CA THR A 12 -9.65 0.54 -5.00
C THR A 12 -8.40 1.18 -4.41
N LEU A 13 -8.21 2.47 -4.64
CA LEU A 13 -7.10 3.24 -4.07
C LEU A 13 -7.19 3.31 -2.55
N ALA A 14 -8.36 3.63 -1.99
CA ALA A 14 -8.57 3.68 -0.55
C ALA A 14 -8.30 2.33 0.12
N THR A 15 -8.72 1.23 -0.51
CA THR A 15 -8.46 -0.13 -0.03
C THR A 15 -6.96 -0.44 -0.04
N ALA A 16 -6.26 -0.15 -1.14
CA ALA A 16 -4.83 -0.38 -1.27
C ALA A 16 -4.01 0.42 -0.23
N ILE A 17 -4.39 1.68 0.02
CA ILE A 17 -3.77 2.51 1.06
C ILE A 17 -3.97 1.87 2.44
N GLY A 18 -5.20 1.49 2.77
CA GLY A 18 -5.52 0.86 4.06
C GLY A 18 -4.69 -0.40 4.31
N GLN A 19 -4.65 -1.30 3.32
CA GLN A 19 -3.89 -2.56 3.43
C GLN A 19 -2.40 -2.33 3.58
N HIS A 20 -1.84 -1.33 2.90
CA HIS A 20 -0.42 -1.01 3.04
C HIS A 20 -0.10 -0.45 4.43
N VAL A 21 -0.89 0.52 4.90
CA VAL A 21 -0.67 1.20 6.19
C VAL A 21 -0.85 0.26 7.37
N LEU A 22 -1.75 -0.72 7.25
CA LEU A 22 -1.94 -1.78 8.25
C LEU A 22 -0.88 -2.88 8.18
N GLY A 23 0.06 -2.80 7.23
CA GLY A 23 1.11 -3.79 7.03
C GLY A 23 0.63 -5.10 6.41
N GLU A 24 -0.61 -5.17 5.94
CA GLU A 24 -1.20 -6.38 5.34
C GLU A 24 -0.54 -6.72 3.99
N ILE A 25 -0.08 -5.69 3.26
CA ILE A 25 0.64 -5.85 1.99
C ILE A 25 1.79 -4.85 1.86
N SER A 26 2.80 -5.22 1.07
CA SER A 26 3.93 -4.34 0.77
C SER A 26 3.53 -3.15 -0.12
N LEU A 27 4.34 -2.07 -0.08
CA LEU A 27 4.14 -0.87 -0.93
C LEU A 27 4.00 -1.22 -2.42
N GLY A 28 4.84 -2.14 -2.91
CA GLY A 28 4.80 -2.57 -4.30
C GLY A 28 3.51 -3.33 -4.65
N LYS A 29 2.99 -4.14 -3.71
CA LYS A 29 1.74 -4.87 -3.92
C LYS A 29 0.52 -3.95 -3.87
N ALA A 30 0.53 -2.96 -2.98
CA ALA A 30 -0.51 -1.93 -2.91
C ALA A 30 -0.57 -1.10 -4.20
N ALA A 31 0.60 -0.68 -4.71
CA ALA A 31 0.69 0.03 -5.98
C ALA A 31 0.15 -0.82 -7.16
N GLU A 32 0.52 -2.10 -7.22
CA GLU A 32 -0.01 -3.04 -8.22
C GLU A 32 -1.53 -3.15 -8.16
N ASN A 33 -2.10 -3.32 -6.95
CA ASN A 33 -3.55 -3.41 -6.75
C ASN A 33 -4.29 -2.13 -7.18
N ALA A 34 -3.66 -0.96 -6.99
CA ALA A 34 -4.19 0.33 -7.44
C ALA A 34 -3.95 0.61 -8.94
N GLY A 35 -3.23 -0.25 -9.66
CA GLY A 35 -2.88 -0.05 -11.06
C GLY A 35 -1.88 1.09 -11.28
N MET A 36 -1.06 1.38 -10.27
CA MET A 36 -0.10 2.48 -10.25
C MET A 36 1.33 1.94 -10.23
N THR A 37 2.29 2.75 -10.65
CA THR A 37 3.69 2.44 -10.34
C THR A 37 3.93 2.65 -8.84
N ARG A 38 4.98 1.99 -8.33
CA ARG A 38 5.41 2.15 -6.94
C ARG A 38 5.64 3.62 -6.57
N TRP A 39 6.26 4.40 -7.46
CA TRP A 39 6.58 5.81 -7.23
C TRP A 39 5.32 6.68 -7.13
N GLU A 40 4.36 6.49 -8.03
CA GLU A 40 3.10 7.25 -8.01
C GLU A 40 2.28 6.97 -6.73
N PHE A 41 2.30 5.71 -6.27
CA PHE A 41 1.62 5.34 -5.02
C PHE A 41 2.33 5.92 -3.79
N GLU A 42 3.68 5.95 -3.79
CA GLU A 42 4.48 6.58 -2.75
C GLU A 42 4.19 8.09 -2.64
N GLU A 43 4.11 8.81 -3.78
CA GLU A 43 3.76 10.23 -3.80
C GLU A 43 2.38 10.51 -3.19
N ILE A 44 1.38 9.64 -3.45
CA ILE A 44 0.04 9.77 -2.85
C ILE A 44 0.07 9.59 -1.33
N LEU A 45 0.85 8.62 -0.85
CA LEU A 45 1.00 8.39 0.59
C LEU A 45 1.66 9.60 1.27
N GLU A 46 2.71 10.15 0.67
CA GLU A 46 3.38 11.36 1.16
C GLU A 46 2.44 12.56 1.19
N ASP A 47 1.65 12.78 0.12
CA ASP A 47 0.63 13.83 0.05
C ASP A 47 -0.47 13.66 1.10
N ALA A 48 -0.81 12.42 1.44
CA ALA A 48 -1.76 12.08 2.50
C ALA A 48 -1.15 12.21 3.92
N GLY A 49 0.14 12.53 4.02
CA GLY A 49 0.85 12.72 5.29
C GLY A 49 1.39 11.43 5.91
N PHE A 50 1.46 10.34 5.15
CA PHE A 50 2.23 9.17 5.55
C PHE A 50 3.70 9.44 5.26
N ASP A 51 4.55 9.39 6.29
CA ASP A 51 5.98 9.37 6.08
C ASP A 51 6.36 8.12 5.30
N ALA A 52 7.18 8.26 4.26
CA ALA A 52 7.75 7.13 3.54
C ALA A 52 8.46 6.20 4.54
N LEU A 53 7.83 5.04 4.80
CA LEU A 53 8.37 4.01 5.67
C LEU A 53 9.51 3.31 4.92
N TYR A 54 10.69 3.93 4.93
CA TYR A 54 11.88 3.32 4.35
C TYR A 54 12.35 2.15 5.21
N GLY A 55 11.79 1.00 4.91
CA GLY A 55 12.14 -0.30 5.48
C GLY A 55 11.87 -0.42 6.98
N PRO A 56 12.02 -1.63 7.52
CA PRO A 56 11.79 -1.89 8.92
C PRO A 56 12.83 -1.19 9.79
N ARG A 57 12.38 -0.57 10.89
CA ARG A 57 13.26 0.10 11.87
C ARG A 57 13.74 -0.85 12.97
N SER A 58 13.18 -2.05 13.02
CA SER A 58 13.48 -3.10 13.98
C SER A 58 13.50 -4.48 13.33
N THR A 59 14.13 -5.44 14.01
CA THR A 59 14.14 -6.85 13.58
C THR A 59 12.74 -7.47 13.64
N GLU A 60 11.88 -6.98 14.53
CA GLU A 60 10.49 -7.39 14.64
C GLU A 60 9.71 -6.96 13.39
N GLU A 61 9.76 -5.67 13.04
CA GLU A 61 9.13 -5.17 11.81
C GLU A 61 9.68 -5.85 10.55
N LEU A 62 10.96 -6.21 10.53
CA LEU A 62 11.55 -6.95 9.41
C LEU A 62 10.96 -8.35 9.28
N ARG A 63 10.68 -9.01 10.40
CA ARG A 63 10.05 -10.34 10.40
C ARG A 63 8.61 -10.23 9.92
N ASP A 64 7.86 -9.26 10.43
CA ASP A 64 6.48 -9.01 10.01
C ASP A 64 6.41 -8.76 8.49
N GLU A 65 7.33 -7.97 7.92
CA GLU A 65 7.38 -7.74 6.47
C GLU A 65 7.72 -9.01 5.67
N VAL A 66 8.61 -9.87 6.19
CA VAL A 66 8.95 -11.15 5.56
C VAL A 66 7.78 -12.14 5.62
N ASP A 67 7.09 -12.21 6.76
CA ASP A 67 5.94 -13.09 6.94
C ASP A 67 4.81 -12.70 5.99
N VAL A 68 4.52 -11.40 5.86
CA VAL A 68 3.57 -10.87 4.86
C VAL A 68 4.00 -11.21 3.42
N ALA A 69 5.28 -11.04 3.09
CA ALA A 69 5.78 -11.32 1.74
C ALA A 69 5.76 -12.81 1.37
N LEU A 70 5.88 -13.69 2.37
CA LEU A 70 5.88 -15.14 2.21
C LEU A 70 4.51 -15.78 2.47
N ASP A 71 3.48 -14.99 2.81
CA ASP A 71 2.14 -15.46 3.17
C ASP A 71 2.18 -16.46 4.36
N LEU A 72 3.01 -16.15 5.37
CA LEU A 72 3.17 -16.95 6.58
C LEU A 72 2.31 -16.33 7.70
N GLU A 73 1.19 -16.99 8.04
CA GLU A 73 0.32 -16.65 9.18
C GLU A 73 0.78 -17.28 10.51
#